data_AF-A0A101NPS1-F1
#
_entry.id   AF-A0A101NPS1-F1
#
_cell.length_a   1.000
_cell.length_b   1.000
_cell.length_c   1.000
_cell.angle_alpha   90.00
_cell.angle_beta   90.00
_cell.angle_gamma   90.00
#
_symmetry.space_group_name_H-M   'P 1'
#
loop_
_entity.id
_entity.type
_entity.pdbx_description
1 polymer ?
#
loop_
_entity_poly.entity_id
_entity_poly.type
_entity_poly.pdbx_seq_one_letter_code
_entity_poly.pdbx_strand_id
1 'polypeptide(L)'
;MRLRLRESRPRTGPYEHRVVQPRWPLRHTSLTAPDPIGMLRGDHDGLNRLAGLFSFAAYSRHTVVHIPLRDGVPPDEGWGERVDLVLAHHTLGLRPSQWPELRRKLRQGTPLTVRTDEARTARDAGSWRERCGRADFRDELRHITRARTFFLFGSRDVFAETATSFAHAAGWGPRQKGAAKGHSVLMAGLPLVQPPGGGHPVEVLICFKPYPPYAHFRRPGEPASRPRRPAAAS
;
A
#
# COMPACT_ATOMS: atom_id res chain seq x y z
N MET A 1 11.06 10.71 3.15
CA MET A 1 10.97 10.32 1.72
C MET A 1 10.30 11.45 0.95
N ARG A 2 10.52 11.56 -0.36
CA ARG A 2 9.84 12.53 -1.23
C ARG A 2 8.91 11.81 -2.21
N LEU A 3 7.61 12.07 -2.14
CA LEU A 3 6.62 11.52 -3.05
C LEU A 3 6.31 12.51 -4.17
N ARG A 4 6.24 11.99 -5.40
CA ARG A 4 5.73 12.72 -6.56
C ARG A 4 4.30 12.27 -6.80
N LEU A 5 3.37 13.17 -6.57
CA LEU A 5 1.94 12.95 -6.64
C LEU A 5 1.33 13.83 -7.73
N ARG A 6 0.06 13.54 -8.02
CA ARG A 6 -0.82 14.37 -8.82
C ARG A 6 -2.08 14.64 -8.01
N GLU A 7 -2.43 15.91 -7.85
CA GLU A 7 -3.63 16.35 -7.14
C GLU A 7 -4.73 16.68 -8.16
N SER A 8 -5.94 16.19 -7.90
CA SER A 8 -7.16 16.53 -8.62
C SER A 8 -8.21 16.99 -7.60
N ARG A 9 -9.05 17.95 -8.01
CA ARG A 9 -10.18 18.44 -7.20
C ARG A 9 -11.52 18.22 -7.90
N PRO A 10 -11.94 16.96 -8.14
CA PRO A 10 -13.24 16.70 -8.74
C PRO A 10 -14.37 17.14 -7.79
N ARG A 11 -15.45 17.64 -8.40
CA ARG A 11 -16.71 17.90 -7.70
C ARG A 11 -17.72 16.78 -7.94
N THR A 12 -18.43 16.40 -6.88
CA THR A 12 -19.54 15.44 -6.92
C THR A 12 -20.73 16.04 -6.19
N GLY A 13 -21.76 16.43 -6.95
CA GLY A 13 -22.85 17.27 -6.42
C GLY A 13 -22.30 18.58 -5.85
N PRO A 14 -22.66 18.97 -4.60
CA PRO A 14 -22.18 20.19 -3.97
C PRO A 14 -20.78 20.07 -3.34
N TYR A 15 -20.19 18.86 -3.30
CA TYR A 15 -18.94 18.61 -2.59
C TYR A 15 -17.74 18.60 -3.52
N GLU A 16 -16.67 19.30 -3.13
CA GLU A 16 -15.36 19.22 -3.76
C GLU A 16 -14.46 18.25 -2.98
N HIS A 17 -13.86 17.30 -3.68
CA HIS A 17 -12.98 16.31 -3.07
C HIS A 17 -11.53 16.55 -3.49
N ARG A 18 -10.62 16.70 -2.52
CA ARG A 18 -9.18 16.66 -2.81
C ARG A 18 -8.75 15.20 -2.95
N VAL A 19 -8.32 14.82 -4.14
CA VAL A 19 -7.87 13.46 -4.46
C VAL A 19 -6.43 13.53 -4.93
N VAL A 20 -5.55 12.71 -4.36
CA VAL A 20 -4.17 12.59 -4.81
C VAL A 20 -3.89 11.19 -5.33
N GLN A 21 -3.02 11.10 -6.32
CA GLN A 21 -2.55 9.83 -6.89
C GLN A 21 -1.03 9.85 -7.02
N PRO A 22 -0.35 8.69 -6.96
CA PRO A 22 1.03 8.59 -7.41
C PRO A 22 1.16 9.13 -8.83
N ARG A 23 2.16 9.98 -9.09
CA ARG A 23 2.42 10.50 -10.45
C ARG A 23 2.74 9.35 -11.43
N TRP A 24 3.41 8.32 -10.91
CA TRP A 24 3.75 7.12 -11.66
C TRP A 24 3.08 5.90 -11.02
N PRO A 25 2.47 5.00 -11.81
CA PRO A 25 1.92 3.76 -11.29
C PRO A 25 2.96 2.94 -10.54
N LEU A 26 2.54 2.27 -9.47
CA LEU A 26 3.35 1.30 -8.75
C LEU A 26 3.30 -0.02 -9.54
N ARG A 27 4.09 -0.10 -10.62
CA ARG A 27 3.96 -1.15 -11.63
C ARG A 27 4.14 -2.57 -11.09
N HIS A 28 4.98 -2.75 -10.08
CA HIS A 28 5.24 -4.06 -9.45
C HIS A 28 4.54 -4.17 -8.10
N THR A 29 3.39 -3.53 -7.97
CA THR A 29 2.55 -3.62 -6.79
C THR A 29 1.15 -3.99 -7.19
N SER A 30 0.58 -4.95 -6.49
CA SER A 30 -0.77 -5.45 -6.75
C SER A 30 -1.50 -5.66 -5.43
N LEU A 31 -2.81 -5.46 -5.45
CA LEU A 31 -3.71 -5.77 -4.36
C LEU A 31 -4.86 -6.62 -4.89
N THR A 32 -5.15 -7.72 -4.21
CA THR A 32 -6.39 -8.48 -4.39
C THR A 32 -7.33 -8.19 -3.22
N ALA A 33 -8.61 -8.01 -3.53
CA ALA A 33 -9.61 -7.72 -2.50
C ALA A 33 -9.73 -8.92 -1.53
N PRO A 34 -9.93 -8.65 -0.23
CA PRO A 34 -10.09 -9.73 0.74
C PRO A 34 -11.44 -10.43 0.60
N ASP A 35 -11.38 -11.76 0.55
CA ASP A 35 -12.53 -12.68 0.66
C ASP A 35 -12.07 -14.07 1.14
N PRO A 36 -11.86 -14.29 2.45
CA PRO A 36 -11.67 -13.30 3.52
C PRO A 36 -10.24 -12.74 3.56
N ILE A 37 -9.27 -13.39 2.91
CA ILE A 37 -7.87 -12.96 2.89
C ILE A 37 -7.54 -12.27 1.57
N GLY A 38 -7.13 -11.01 1.63
CA GLY A 38 -6.59 -10.26 0.51
C GLY A 38 -5.07 -10.31 0.49
N MET A 39 -4.45 -10.08 -0.66
CA MET A 39 -3.00 -10.10 -0.76
C MET A 39 -2.47 -8.85 -1.44
N LEU A 40 -1.67 -8.09 -0.70
CA LEU A 40 -0.91 -6.96 -1.20
C LEU A 40 0.53 -7.39 -1.41
N ARG A 41 0.97 -7.32 -2.66
CA ARG A 41 2.34 -7.67 -3.05
C ARG A 41 3.04 -6.47 -3.63
N GLY A 42 4.30 -6.31 -3.27
CA GLY A 42 5.15 -5.28 -3.84
C GLY A 42 6.63 -5.63 -3.76
N ASP A 43 7.41 -5.05 -4.67
CA ASP A 43 8.85 -4.99 -4.55
C ASP A 43 9.27 -3.89 -3.56
N HIS A 44 10.59 -3.68 -3.43
CA HIS A 44 11.14 -2.68 -2.52
C HIS A 44 10.63 -1.26 -2.83
N ASP A 45 10.57 -0.85 -4.11
CA ASP A 45 10.11 0.49 -4.50
C ASP A 45 8.60 0.65 -4.25
N GLY A 46 7.81 -0.36 -4.64
CA GLY A 46 6.37 -0.39 -4.46
C GLY A 46 5.96 -0.28 -2.99
N LEU A 47 6.54 -1.12 -2.13
CA LEU A 47 6.25 -1.11 -0.70
C LEU A 47 6.74 0.18 -0.01
N ASN A 48 7.90 0.73 -0.39
CA ASN A 48 8.35 2.03 0.13
C ASN A 48 7.41 3.17 -0.27
N ARG A 49 6.92 3.17 -1.52
CA ARG A 49 5.95 4.18 -1.96
C ARG A 49 4.62 4.05 -1.24
N LEU A 50 4.15 2.82 -1.01
CA LEU A 50 2.98 2.57 -0.18
C LEU A 50 3.19 3.08 1.24
N ALA A 51 4.33 2.81 1.87
CA ALA A 51 4.66 3.36 3.18
C ALA A 51 4.53 4.89 3.20
N GLY A 52 5.05 5.57 2.18
CA GLY A 52 4.89 7.01 2.07
C GLY A 52 3.45 7.47 1.84
N LEU A 53 2.68 6.77 1.01
CA LEU A 53 1.29 7.11 0.72
C LEU A 53 0.39 6.96 1.96
N PHE A 54 0.63 5.93 2.77
CA PHE A 54 -0.04 5.76 4.07
C PHE A 54 0.41 6.82 5.08
N SER A 55 1.71 7.13 5.15
CA SER A 55 2.22 8.23 5.98
C SER A 55 1.58 9.57 5.56
N PHE A 56 1.45 9.84 4.26
CA PHE A 56 0.76 11.03 3.78
C PHE A 56 -0.73 11.02 4.14
N ALA A 57 -1.43 9.89 3.99
CA ALA A 57 -2.83 9.76 4.37
C ALA A 57 -3.06 10.02 5.88
N ALA A 58 -2.11 9.60 6.73
CA ALA A 58 -2.15 9.83 8.17
C ALA A 58 -2.26 11.33 8.52
N TYR A 59 -1.52 12.19 7.80
CA TYR A 59 -1.48 13.63 8.08
C TYR A 59 -2.37 14.49 7.18
N SER A 60 -3.02 13.89 6.19
CA SER A 60 -3.86 14.60 5.22
C SER A 60 -5.33 14.22 5.38
N ARG A 61 -5.90 14.50 6.56
CA ARG A 61 -7.28 14.08 6.93
C ARG A 61 -8.38 14.47 5.93
N HIS A 62 -8.15 15.54 5.17
CA HIS A 62 -9.11 16.07 4.19
C HIS A 62 -8.78 15.66 2.76
N THR A 63 -8.17 14.49 2.57
CA THR A 63 -7.68 14.05 1.26
C THR A 63 -7.92 12.57 1.05
N VAL A 64 -8.38 12.24 -0.15
CA VAL A 64 -8.47 10.87 -0.64
C VAL A 64 -7.16 10.53 -1.35
N VAL A 65 -6.50 9.45 -0.93
CA VAL A 65 -5.32 8.92 -1.63
C VAL A 65 -5.76 7.74 -2.48
N HIS A 66 -5.72 7.89 -3.80
CA HIS A 66 -6.08 6.83 -4.74
C HIS A 66 -4.84 6.25 -5.40
N ILE A 67 -4.67 4.95 -5.24
CA ILE A 67 -3.50 4.19 -5.67
C ILE A 67 -3.99 3.19 -6.72
N PRO A 68 -3.77 3.48 -8.02
CA PRO A 68 -4.21 2.60 -9.09
C PRO A 68 -3.28 1.39 -9.16
N LEU A 69 -3.75 0.23 -8.68
CA LEU A 69 -2.96 -1.01 -8.58
C LEU A 69 -3.45 -2.09 -9.54
N ARG A 70 -4.68 -1.99 -10.05
CA ARG A 70 -5.26 -3.03 -10.89
C ARG A 70 -4.57 -3.18 -12.25
N ASP A 71 -3.95 -2.11 -12.74
CA ASP A 71 -3.33 -2.03 -14.08
C ASP A 71 -1.80 -2.26 -14.01
N GLY A 72 -1.27 -2.67 -12.84
CA GLY A 72 0.13 -3.06 -12.68
C GLY A 72 0.48 -4.34 -13.44
N VAL A 73 1.76 -4.68 -13.46
CA VAL A 73 2.23 -5.95 -14.03
C VAL A 73 1.55 -7.09 -13.27
N PRO A 74 0.89 -8.05 -13.96
CA PRO A 74 0.27 -9.18 -13.30
C PRO A 74 1.31 -9.94 -12.48
N PRO A 75 1.04 -10.22 -11.20
CA PRO A 75 1.92 -11.08 -10.43
C PRO A 75 1.88 -12.50 -11.00
N ASP A 76 3.00 -13.20 -10.90
CA ASP A 76 3.18 -14.60 -11.32
C ASP A 76 2.62 -15.62 -10.32
N GLU A 77 2.26 -15.16 -9.11
CA GLU A 77 1.66 -15.98 -8.05
C GLU A 77 0.30 -15.42 -7.61
N GLY A 78 -0.40 -16.11 -6.71
CA GLY A 78 -1.59 -15.61 -6.00
C GLY A 78 -2.91 -15.68 -6.78
N TRP A 79 -4.00 -15.40 -6.08
CA TRP A 79 -5.37 -15.53 -6.57
C TRP A 79 -6.21 -14.30 -6.22
N GLY A 80 -7.40 -14.21 -6.83
CA GLY A 80 -8.40 -13.17 -6.55
C GLY A 80 -8.39 -12.01 -7.54
N GLU A 81 -9.45 -11.22 -7.49
CA GLU A 81 -9.62 -10.07 -8.37
C GLU A 81 -8.72 -8.90 -7.95
N ARG A 82 -7.97 -8.35 -8.92
CA ARG A 82 -7.15 -7.15 -8.70
C ARG A 82 -8.01 -5.90 -8.60
N VAL A 83 -7.72 -5.10 -7.58
CA VAL A 83 -8.45 -3.88 -7.23
C VAL A 83 -7.50 -2.70 -7.04
N ASP A 84 -8.02 -1.48 -7.23
CA ASP A 84 -7.34 -0.27 -6.78
C ASP A 84 -7.43 -0.13 -5.27
N LEU A 85 -6.55 0.68 -4.68
CA LEU A 85 -6.58 1.02 -3.27
C LEU A 85 -6.95 2.49 -3.08
N VAL A 86 -7.88 2.77 -2.17
CA VAL A 86 -8.24 4.12 -1.75
C VAL A 86 -8.07 4.25 -0.24
N LEU A 87 -7.31 5.25 0.19
CA LEU A 87 -7.16 5.62 1.59
C LEU A 87 -7.94 6.91 1.85
N ALA A 88 -8.74 6.93 2.90
CA ALA A 88 -9.42 8.13 3.35
C ALA A 88 -9.48 8.17 4.87
N HIS A 89 -9.30 9.34 5.45
CA HIS A 89 -9.55 9.49 6.89
C HIS A 89 -11.03 9.25 7.17
N HIS A 90 -11.35 8.54 8.25
CA HIS A 90 -12.74 8.16 8.57
C HIS A 90 -13.68 9.36 8.74
N THR A 91 -13.16 10.53 9.15
CA THR A 91 -13.94 11.77 9.28
C THR A 91 -14.20 12.48 7.94
N LEU A 92 -13.58 12.07 6.83
CA LEU A 92 -13.75 12.72 5.53
C LEU A 92 -15.15 12.51 4.94
N GLY A 93 -15.84 11.45 5.37
CA GLY A 93 -17.20 11.14 4.89
C GLY A 93 -17.25 10.74 3.41
N LEU A 94 -16.14 10.27 2.82
CA LEU A 94 -16.12 9.78 1.45
C LEU A 94 -17.08 8.60 1.31
N ARG A 95 -18.08 8.72 0.44
CA ARG A 95 -19.03 7.64 0.16
C ARG A 95 -18.46 6.74 -0.95
N PRO A 96 -18.22 5.45 -0.71
CA PRO A 96 -17.81 4.50 -1.75
C PRO A 96 -18.79 4.45 -2.93
N SER A 97 -20.06 4.80 -2.67
CA SER A 97 -21.10 4.84 -3.68
C SER A 97 -20.82 5.81 -4.83
N GLN A 98 -20.19 6.94 -4.50
CA GLN A 98 -19.86 8.04 -5.42
C GLN A 98 -18.53 7.83 -6.16
N TRP A 99 -17.76 6.81 -5.77
CA TRP A 99 -16.42 6.58 -6.30
C TRP A 99 -16.34 6.43 -7.83
N PRO A 100 -17.24 5.69 -8.52
CA PRO A 100 -17.15 5.57 -9.97
C PRO A 100 -17.24 6.92 -10.69
N GLU A 101 -18.11 7.82 -10.22
CA GLU A 101 -18.26 9.17 -10.76
C GLU A 101 -17.01 10.02 -10.49
N LEU A 102 -16.52 10.00 -9.25
CA LEU A 102 -15.33 10.74 -8.84
C LEU A 102 -14.08 10.25 -9.60
N ARG A 103 -13.88 8.93 -9.70
CA ARG A 103 -12.77 8.29 -10.42
C ARG A 103 -12.73 8.70 -11.90
N ARG A 104 -13.88 8.79 -12.57
CA ARG A 104 -13.98 9.21 -13.98
C ARG A 104 -13.46 10.65 -14.20
N LYS A 105 -13.58 11.51 -13.18
CA LYS A 105 -13.20 12.93 -13.22
C LYS A 105 -11.71 13.16 -12.89
N LEU A 106 -10.94 12.14 -12.52
CA LEU A 106 -9.51 12.26 -12.15
C LEU A 106 -8.56 12.47 -13.35
N ARG A 107 -9.06 12.78 -14.55
CA ARG A 107 -8.26 12.86 -15.80
C ARG A 107 -7.35 14.08 -15.89
N GLN A 108 -7.63 15.15 -15.16
CA GLN A 108 -6.79 16.33 -15.04
C GLN A 108 -6.29 16.46 -13.60
N GLY A 109 -5.03 16.84 -13.42
CA GLY A 109 -4.48 17.07 -12.08
C GLY A 109 -3.15 17.81 -12.13
N THR A 110 -2.87 18.56 -11.07
CA THR A 110 -1.66 19.35 -10.92
C THR A 110 -0.55 18.50 -10.28
N PRO A 111 0.71 18.61 -10.76
CA PRO A 111 1.83 17.96 -10.10
C PRO A 111 1.99 18.46 -8.66
N LEU A 112 2.18 17.54 -7.73
CA LEU A 112 2.38 17.82 -6.31
C LEU A 112 3.61 17.05 -5.83
N THR A 113 4.49 17.70 -5.08
CA THR A 113 5.60 17.01 -4.40
C THR A 113 5.43 17.17 -2.90
N VAL A 114 5.40 16.06 -2.18
CA VAL A 114 5.28 16.04 -0.72
C VAL A 114 6.47 15.34 -0.10
N ARG A 115 6.85 15.78 1.10
CA ARG A 115 7.83 15.08 1.94
C ARG A 115 7.08 14.38 3.06
N THR A 116 7.40 13.11 3.27
CA THR A 116 6.98 12.37 4.46
C THR A 116 7.90 12.70 5.62
N ASP A 117 7.37 12.61 6.83
CA ASP A 117 8.09 12.79 8.09
C ASP A 117 8.17 11.42 8.77
N GLU A 118 9.27 10.70 8.54
CA GLU A 118 9.48 9.35 9.07
C GLU A 118 9.47 9.31 10.60
N ALA A 119 10.10 10.30 11.24
CA ALA A 119 10.19 10.36 12.71
C ALA A 119 8.81 10.55 13.34
N ARG A 120 7.99 11.43 12.75
CA ARG A 120 6.60 11.62 13.19
C ARG A 120 5.75 10.37 12.94
N THR A 121 5.91 9.75 11.76
CA THR A 121 5.19 8.51 11.43
C THR A 121 5.52 7.41 12.43
N ALA A 122 6.80 7.25 12.79
CA ALA A 122 7.22 6.26 13.79
C ALA A 122 6.68 6.55 15.19
N ARG A 123 6.59 7.83 15.58
CA ARG A 123 6.00 8.24 16.87
C ARG A 123 4.52 7.89 16.94
N ASP A 124 3.74 8.28 15.93
CA ASP A 124 2.29 8.04 15.92
C ASP A 124 1.97 6.54 15.82
N ALA A 125 2.78 5.77 15.07
CA ALA A 125 2.75 4.31 15.05
C ALA A 125 3.03 3.71 16.45
N GLY A 126 4.03 4.22 17.17
CA GLY A 126 4.31 3.85 18.55
C GLY A 126 3.11 4.08 19.47
N SER A 127 2.50 5.27 19.39
CA SER A 127 1.29 5.61 20.16
C SER A 127 0.08 4.74 19.80
N TRP A 128 -0.04 4.27 18.55
CA TRP A 128 -1.05 3.28 18.17
C TRP A 128 -0.79 1.94 18.87
N ARG A 129 0.45 1.43 18.80
CA ARG A 129 0.85 0.13 19.39
C ARG A 129 0.71 0.09 20.91
N GLU A 130 0.98 1.19 21.60
CA GLU A 130 0.78 1.31 23.05
C GLU A 130 -0.71 1.22 23.48
N ARG A 131 -1.62 1.48 22.54
CA ARG A 131 -3.06 1.53 22.79
C ARG A 131 -3.80 0.32 22.21
N CYS A 132 -3.27 -0.34 21.18
CA CYS A 132 -4.01 -1.33 20.41
C CYS A 132 -4.44 -2.57 21.20
N GLY A 133 -3.77 -2.88 22.31
CA GLY A 133 -4.14 -3.98 23.22
C GLY A 133 -5.17 -3.60 24.29
N ARG A 134 -5.61 -2.35 24.36
CA ARG A 134 -6.54 -1.89 25.40
C ARG A 134 -7.98 -2.25 25.04
N ALA A 135 -8.79 -2.59 26.03
CA ALA A 135 -10.19 -3.00 25.83
C ALA A 135 -11.08 -1.89 25.24
N ASP A 136 -10.73 -0.63 25.46
CA ASP A 136 -11.43 0.56 24.96
C ASP A 136 -10.89 1.04 23.59
N PHE A 137 -9.96 0.31 22.99
CA PHE A 137 -9.36 0.70 21.72
C PHE A 137 -10.37 0.61 20.56
N ARG A 138 -10.52 1.71 19.82
CA ARG A 138 -11.46 1.83 18.70
C ARG A 138 -10.81 2.30 17.39
N ASP A 139 -9.49 2.38 17.35
CA ASP A 139 -8.76 2.94 16.23
C ASP A 139 -8.37 1.86 15.21
N GLU A 140 -9.36 1.46 14.43
CA GLU A 140 -9.32 0.30 13.54
C GLU A 140 -9.38 0.70 12.05
N LEU A 141 -8.90 -0.19 11.18
CA LEU A 141 -9.00 -0.07 9.74
C LEU A 141 -10.33 -0.65 9.23
N ARG A 142 -11.27 0.25 8.93
CA ARG A 142 -12.54 -0.14 8.29
C ARG A 142 -12.32 -0.29 6.80
N HIS A 143 -13.03 -1.23 6.19
CA HIS A 143 -12.87 -1.52 4.78
C HIS A 143 -14.19 -1.74 4.05
N ILE A 144 -14.15 -1.62 2.74
CA ILE A 144 -15.22 -2.03 1.82
C ILE A 144 -14.63 -2.19 0.42
N THR A 145 -15.10 -3.18 -0.33
CA THR A 145 -14.76 -3.32 -1.75
C THR A 145 -15.95 -2.86 -2.58
N ARG A 146 -15.74 -1.89 -3.49
CA ARG A 146 -16.77 -1.44 -4.43
C ARG A 146 -16.17 -1.01 -5.75
N ALA A 147 -16.80 -1.41 -6.86
CA ALA A 147 -16.38 -1.02 -8.22
C ALA A 147 -14.88 -1.30 -8.48
N ARG A 148 -14.42 -2.50 -8.09
CA ARG A 148 -13.02 -2.97 -8.18
C ARG A 148 -12.03 -2.03 -7.49
N THR A 149 -12.45 -1.45 -6.38
CA THR A 149 -11.65 -0.57 -5.53
C THR A 149 -11.85 -1.00 -4.09
N PHE A 150 -10.75 -1.25 -3.40
CA PHE A 150 -10.69 -1.53 -1.99
C PHE A 150 -10.45 -0.23 -1.24
N PHE A 151 -11.39 0.14 -0.37
CA PHE A 151 -11.33 1.35 0.44
C PHE A 151 -10.85 0.98 1.83
N LEU A 152 -9.92 1.77 2.35
CA LEU A 152 -9.49 1.74 3.73
C LEU A 152 -9.80 3.08 4.38
N PHE A 153 -10.57 3.02 5.46
CA PHE A 153 -10.88 4.16 6.32
C PHE A 153 -10.20 3.98 7.66
N GLY A 154 -9.35 4.95 8.02
CA GLY A 154 -8.57 4.91 9.25
C GLY A 154 -8.42 6.30 9.86
N SER A 155 -7.80 6.35 11.04
CA SER A 155 -7.30 7.59 11.63
C SER A 155 -5.86 7.88 11.19
N ARG A 156 -5.29 8.96 11.73
CA ARG A 156 -3.85 9.23 11.65
C ARG A 156 -3.01 8.06 12.16
N ASP A 157 -3.28 7.57 13.36
CA ASP A 157 -2.37 6.67 14.08
C ASP A 157 -2.36 5.28 13.43
N VAL A 158 -3.52 4.74 13.00
CA VAL A 158 -3.58 3.44 12.30
C VAL A 158 -2.96 3.50 10.90
N PHE A 159 -3.08 4.64 10.19
CA PHE A 159 -2.38 4.82 8.91
C PHE A 159 -0.87 4.98 9.11
N ALA A 160 -0.43 5.63 10.19
CA ALA A 160 0.98 5.70 10.55
C ALA A 160 1.55 4.32 10.88
N GLU A 161 0.86 3.51 11.68
CA GLU A 161 1.26 2.12 11.95
C GLU A 161 1.38 1.32 10.65
N THR A 162 0.35 1.39 9.81
CA THR A 162 0.32 0.69 8.51
C THR A 162 1.48 1.13 7.61
N ALA A 163 1.83 2.43 7.62
CA ALA A 163 3.00 2.93 6.91
C ALA A 163 4.30 2.28 7.42
N THR A 164 4.45 2.09 8.73
CA THR A 164 5.62 1.40 9.30
C THR A 164 5.68 -0.08 8.92
N SER A 165 4.54 -0.77 8.81
CA SER A 165 4.46 -2.15 8.32
C SER A 165 4.93 -2.27 6.87
N PHE A 166 4.55 -1.34 5.98
CA PHE A 166 5.06 -1.29 4.61
C PHE A 166 6.55 -0.96 4.55
N ALA A 167 7.03 -0.02 5.36
CA ALA A 167 8.46 0.31 5.43
C ALA A 167 9.29 -0.88 5.92
N HIS A 168 8.78 -1.62 6.92
CA HIS A 168 9.37 -2.87 7.39
C HIS A 168 9.41 -3.91 6.27
N ALA A 169 8.30 -4.14 5.57
CA ALA A 169 8.22 -5.07 4.45
C ALA A 169 9.20 -4.70 3.32
N ALA A 170 9.33 -3.42 2.99
CA ALA A 170 10.27 -2.94 1.98
C ALA A 170 11.73 -3.13 2.40
N GLY A 171 12.08 -2.85 3.65
CA GLY A 171 13.46 -2.94 4.16
C GLY A 171 13.93 -4.36 4.46
N TRP A 172 13.04 -5.20 4.99
CA TRP A 172 13.37 -6.56 5.45
C TRP A 172 12.95 -7.65 4.49
N GLY A 173 11.94 -7.43 3.65
CA GLY A 173 11.51 -8.38 2.64
C GLY A 173 12.64 -8.92 1.75
N PRO A 174 13.52 -8.05 1.22
CA PRO A 174 14.68 -8.49 0.45
C PRO A 174 15.62 -9.47 1.17
N ARG A 175 15.64 -9.43 2.50
CA ARG A 175 16.55 -10.22 3.35
C ARG A 175 15.97 -11.58 3.71
N GLN A 176 14.68 -11.80 3.48
CA GLN A 176 14.03 -13.04 3.86
C GLN A 176 14.49 -14.24 3.03
N LYS A 177 14.27 -15.43 3.59
CA LYS A 177 14.50 -16.70 2.89
C LYS A 177 13.51 -16.81 1.73
N GLY A 178 13.97 -17.28 0.57
CA GLY A 178 13.13 -17.44 -0.62
C GLY A 178 13.01 -16.20 -1.51
N ALA A 179 13.21 -14.99 -0.97
CA ALA A 179 13.19 -13.76 -1.76
C ALA A 179 14.19 -13.80 -2.93
N ALA A 180 15.43 -14.22 -2.70
CA ALA A 180 16.43 -14.33 -3.77
C ALA A 180 16.12 -15.38 -4.84
N LYS A 181 15.21 -16.32 -4.55
CA LYS A 181 14.71 -17.32 -5.51
C LYS A 181 13.48 -16.84 -6.28
N GLY A 182 13.05 -15.60 -6.05
CA GLY A 182 11.86 -15.04 -6.66
C GLY A 182 10.56 -15.34 -5.90
N HIS A 183 10.57 -16.05 -4.76
CA HIS A 183 9.33 -16.35 -4.05
C HIS A 183 8.72 -15.13 -3.35
N SER A 184 7.40 -15.07 -3.29
CA SER A 184 6.69 -14.16 -2.39
C SER A 184 6.97 -14.50 -0.93
N VAL A 185 7.21 -13.49 -0.11
CA VAL A 185 7.44 -13.64 1.33
C VAL A 185 6.44 -12.81 2.12
N LEU A 186 5.71 -13.46 3.03
CA LEU A 186 4.82 -12.79 3.96
C LEU A 186 5.63 -11.94 4.95
N MET A 187 5.26 -10.67 5.09
CA MET A 187 5.96 -9.70 5.93
C MET A 187 5.12 -9.19 7.11
N ALA A 188 3.81 -9.05 6.91
CA ALA A 188 2.86 -8.59 7.92
C ALA A 188 1.42 -8.91 7.49
N GLY A 189 0.49 -8.86 8.43
CA GLY A 189 -0.94 -8.79 8.15
C GLY A 189 -1.48 -7.40 8.48
N LEU A 190 -2.44 -6.93 7.69
CA LEU A 190 -3.24 -5.75 8.00
C LEU A 190 -4.59 -6.23 8.54
N PRO A 191 -4.81 -6.20 9.87
CA PRO A 191 -6.09 -6.59 10.43
C PRO A 191 -7.15 -5.56 10.02
N LEU A 192 -8.30 -6.08 9.57
CA LEU A 192 -9.44 -5.26 9.16
C LEU A 192 -10.61 -5.50 10.10
N VAL A 193 -11.47 -4.48 10.24
CA VAL A 193 -12.71 -4.61 11.00
C VAL A 193 -13.57 -5.72 10.39
N GLN A 194 -13.90 -6.72 11.20
CA GLN A 194 -14.67 -7.86 10.76
C GLN A 194 -16.13 -7.48 10.47
N PRO A 195 -16.72 -7.95 9.36
CA PRO A 195 -18.17 -7.91 9.21
C PRO A 195 -18.83 -8.86 10.23
N PRO A 196 -20.09 -8.60 10.64
CA PRO A 196 -20.86 -9.54 11.46
C PRO A 196 -20.98 -10.89 10.74
N GLY A 197 -20.87 -12.00 11.47
CA GLY A 197 -21.13 -13.34 10.92
C GLY A 197 -20.19 -14.47 11.34
N GLY A 198 -19.07 -14.16 12.03
CA GLY A 198 -18.06 -15.17 12.39
C GLY A 198 -17.31 -15.73 11.18
N GLY A 199 -16.13 -16.31 11.40
CA GLY A 199 -15.29 -16.88 10.33
C GLY A 199 -13.81 -16.51 10.44
N HIS A 200 -13.05 -16.83 9.40
CA HIS A 200 -11.63 -16.42 9.31
C HIS A 200 -11.54 -14.88 9.34
N PRO A 201 -10.59 -14.30 10.11
CA PRO A 201 -10.38 -12.86 10.08
C PRO A 201 -10.19 -12.34 8.66
N VAL A 202 -10.98 -11.34 8.29
CA VAL A 202 -10.74 -10.50 7.12
C VAL A 202 -9.47 -9.71 7.33
N GLU A 203 -8.49 -9.92 6.45
CA GLU A 203 -7.18 -9.26 6.52
C GLU A 203 -6.58 -9.08 5.14
N VAL A 204 -5.61 -8.19 5.03
CA VAL A 204 -4.75 -8.09 3.85
C VAL A 204 -3.33 -8.47 4.24
N LEU A 205 -2.82 -9.56 3.66
CA LEU A 205 -1.45 -9.97 3.84
C LEU A 205 -0.52 -9.07 3.02
N ILE A 206 0.48 -8.50 3.67
CA ILE A 206 1.55 -7.72 3.04
C ILE A 206 2.69 -8.67 2.72
N CYS A 207 2.99 -8.80 1.44
CA CYS A 207 4.02 -9.69 0.93
C CYS A 207 5.08 -8.91 0.15
N PHE A 208 6.35 -9.19 0.44
CA PHE A 208 7.46 -8.79 -0.41
C PHE A 208 7.60 -9.76 -1.56
N LYS A 209 7.69 -9.24 -2.78
CA LYS A 209 7.94 -10.04 -4.00
C LYS A 209 8.94 -9.26 -4.86
N PRO A 210 10.15 -9.79 -5.11
CA PRO A 210 11.05 -9.16 -6.07
C PRO A 210 10.41 -9.19 -7.46
N TYR A 211 10.81 -8.29 -8.36
CA TYR A 211 10.30 -8.27 -9.72
C TYR A 211 11.26 -8.99 -10.69
N PRO A 212 10.76 -9.75 -11.69
CA PRO A 212 11.59 -10.34 -12.75
C PRO A 212 12.42 -9.31 -13.54
N PRO A 213 13.60 -9.66 -14.07
CA PRO A 213 14.25 -10.96 -13.97
C PRO A 213 14.89 -11.14 -12.58
N TYR A 214 14.56 -12.25 -11.91
CA TYR A 214 15.06 -12.54 -10.56
C TYR A 214 16.58 -12.73 -10.49
N ALA A 215 17.20 -13.02 -11.62
CA ALA A 215 18.66 -13.14 -11.76
C ALA A 215 19.41 -11.83 -11.41
N HIS A 216 18.74 -10.67 -11.50
CA HIS A 216 19.33 -9.38 -11.15
C HIS A 216 19.02 -8.94 -9.72
N PHE A 217 18.10 -9.64 -9.04
CA PHE A 217 17.80 -9.34 -7.65
C PHE A 217 19.00 -9.76 -6.78
N ARG A 218 19.59 -8.77 -6.11
CA ARG A 218 20.67 -8.98 -5.15
C ARG A 218 20.20 -8.56 -3.78
N ARG A 219 20.59 -9.33 -2.76
CA ARG A 219 20.29 -8.93 -1.40
C ARG A 219 21.05 -7.65 -1.08
N PRO A 220 20.42 -6.67 -0.39
CA PRO A 220 21.15 -5.51 0.10
C PRO A 220 22.35 -5.97 0.97
N GLY A 221 23.56 -5.55 0.59
CA GLY A 221 24.81 -5.93 1.27
C GLY A 221 25.56 -7.12 0.65
N GLU A 222 25.03 -7.75 -0.40
CA GLU A 222 25.72 -8.79 -1.14
C GLU A 222 26.78 -8.18 -2.06
N PRO A 223 28.08 -8.55 -1.94
CA PRO A 223 29.13 -8.00 -2.78
C PRO A 223 28.83 -8.33 -4.25
N ALA A 224 29.11 -7.39 -5.14
CA ALA A 224 28.91 -7.61 -6.57
C ALA A 224 29.79 -8.78 -7.03
N SER A 225 29.18 -9.94 -7.30
CA SER A 225 29.89 -11.04 -7.93
C SER A 225 30.41 -10.57 -9.28
N ARG A 226 31.74 -10.57 -9.42
CA ARG A 226 32.44 -10.29 -10.68
C ARG A 226 31.88 -11.21 -11.77
N PRO A 227 31.66 -10.71 -13.00
CA PRO A 227 31.36 -11.58 -14.12
C PRO A 227 32.45 -12.65 -14.22
N ARG A 228 32.06 -13.93 -14.25
CA ARG A 228 32.99 -15.02 -14.57
C ARG A 228 33.55 -14.72 -15.97
N ARG A 229 34.87 -14.53 -16.06
CA ARG A 229 35.58 -14.46 -17.34
C ARG A 229 35.23 -15.72 -18.13
N PRO A 230 34.83 -15.62 -19.42
CA PRO A 230 34.68 -16.80 -20.24
C PRO A 230 36.04 -17.52 -20.29
N ALA A 231 36.02 -18.83 -20.06
CA ALA A 231 37.21 -19.66 -20.21
C ALA A 231 37.68 -19.52 -21.66
N ALA A 232 38.94 -19.16 -21.85
CA ALA A 232 39.56 -19.20 -23.16
C ALA A 232 39.51 -20.65 -23.66
N ALA A 233 38.83 -20.86 -24.79
CA ALA A 233 38.91 -22.12 -25.52
C ALA A 233 40.36 -22.30 -25.99
N SER A 234 40.95 -23.46 -25.66
CA SER A 234 42.21 -23.95 -26.23
C SER A 234 41.92 -24.88 -27.38
#